data_AF-A0A644SUH6-F1
#
_entry.id   AF-A0A644SUH6-F1
#
_cell.length_a   1.000
_cell.length_b   1.000
_cell.length_c   1.000
_cell.angle_alpha   90.00
_cell.angle_beta   90.00
_cell.angle_gamma   90.00
#
_symmetry.space_group_name_H-M   'P 1'
#
loop_
_entity.id
_entity.type
_entity.pdbx_description
1 polymer ?
#
loop_
_entity_poly.entity_id
_entity_poly.type
_entity_poly.pdbx_seq_one_letter_code
_entity_poly.pdbx_strand_id
1 'polypeptide(L)'
;MIISGIHGNELPPQIAAINLIHKLYELDKEDKIFGTVYIIPFSSPKSTMVNSRWFDGVDLNRATCVDGSITNNILSKIKKLNLNSVGDFHSTSINSMPGKEGIFCTMEPSPESFQIAKYIADSTNSEVLFYKNAGNVYQGALEDECNIALIPAVTCEVLSPNGLAEKEAFEHSIDQMEHYLSYFGIISLD
;
A
#
# COMPACT_ATOMS: atom_id res chain seq x y z
N MET A 1 -2.20 -3.94 7.60
CA MET A 1 -2.85 -4.64 6.46
C MET A 1 -2.16 -4.21 5.19
N ILE A 2 -1.95 -5.12 4.25
CA ILE A 2 -1.28 -4.85 2.97
C ILE A 2 -2.32 -4.88 1.85
N ILE A 3 -2.32 -3.85 1.02
CA ILE A 3 -3.27 -3.68 -0.07
C ILE A 3 -2.49 -3.37 -1.33
N SER A 4 -2.86 -3.99 -2.44
CA SER A 4 -2.34 -3.66 -3.76
C SER A 4 -3.44 -3.76 -4.81
N GLY A 5 -3.16 -3.25 -6.01
CA GLY A 5 -4.07 -3.35 -7.15
C GLY A 5 -5.31 -2.47 -7.00
N ILE A 6 -5.21 -1.33 -6.31
CA ILE A 6 -6.20 -0.25 -6.41
C ILE A 6 -6.25 0.25 -7.86
N HIS A 7 -5.08 0.47 -8.46
CA HIS A 7 -4.94 0.59 -9.91
C HIS A 7 -4.52 -0.76 -10.49
N GLY A 8 -5.31 -1.28 -11.43
CA GLY A 8 -5.10 -2.61 -11.99
C GLY A 8 -3.86 -2.72 -12.87
N ASN A 9 -3.38 -1.61 -13.43
CA ASN A 9 -2.19 -1.55 -14.29
C ASN A 9 -0.87 -1.39 -13.51
N GLU A 10 -0.89 -1.40 -12.18
CA GLU A 10 0.30 -1.29 -11.35
C GLU A 10 0.67 -2.68 -10.85
N LEU A 11 1.28 -3.48 -11.74
CA LEU A 11 1.46 -4.92 -11.57
C LEU A 11 2.52 -5.33 -10.52
N PRO A 12 3.66 -4.62 -10.35
CA PRO A 12 4.71 -5.02 -9.40
C PRO A 12 4.21 -5.29 -7.97
N PRO A 13 3.44 -4.39 -7.31
CA PRO A 13 2.96 -4.64 -5.95
C PRO A 13 1.95 -5.78 -5.86
N GLN A 14 1.17 -6.03 -6.92
CA GLN A 14 0.22 -7.14 -6.94
C GLN A 14 0.95 -8.49 -6.96
N ILE A 15 2.04 -8.60 -7.73
CA ILE A 15 2.90 -9.78 -7.76
C ILE A 15 3.66 -9.93 -6.43
N ALA A 16 4.19 -8.83 -5.90
CA ALA A 16 4.87 -8.81 -4.60
C ALA A 16 3.95 -9.33 -3.48
N ALA A 17 2.69 -8.89 -3.42
CA ALA A 17 1.73 -9.35 -2.43
C ALA A 17 1.47 -10.87 -2.48
N ILE A 18 1.43 -11.46 -3.69
CA ILE A 18 1.29 -12.92 -3.83
C ILE A 18 2.55 -13.65 -3.34
N ASN A 19 3.74 -13.16 -3.68
CA ASN A 19 4.99 -13.74 -3.21
C ASN A 19 5.13 -13.62 -1.69
N LEU A 20 4.71 -12.49 -1.12
CA LEU A 20 4.69 -12.28 0.32
C LEU A 20 3.77 -13.27 1.02
N ILE A 21 2.60 -13.58 0.47
CA ILE A 21 1.71 -14.63 1.03
C ILE A 21 2.45 -15.97 1.14
N HIS A 22 3.21 -16.36 0.11
CA HIS A 22 4.02 -17.57 0.15
C HIS A 22 5.13 -17.50 1.20
N LYS A 23 5.84 -16.37 1.29
CA LYS A 23 6.89 -16.17 2.30
C LYS A 23 6.32 -16.25 3.72
N LEU A 24 5.20 -15.56 3.99
CA LEU A 24 4.53 -15.59 5.27
C LEU A 24 4.05 -17.00 5.63
N TYR A 25 3.56 -17.77 4.66
CA TYR A 25 3.18 -19.16 4.91
C TYR A 25 4.37 -20.02 5.37
N GLU A 26 5.56 -19.83 4.81
CA GLU A 26 6.76 -20.56 5.29
C GLU A 26 7.23 -20.06 6.66
N LEU A 27 7.18 -18.75 6.92
CA LEU A 27 7.52 -18.19 8.25
C LEU A 27 6.56 -18.65 9.34
N ASP A 28 5.27 -18.80 9.02
CA ASP A 28 4.26 -19.30 9.96
C ASP A 28 4.56 -20.74 10.41
N LYS A 29 5.00 -21.61 9.47
CA LYS A 29 5.41 -22.99 9.81
C LYS A 29 6.60 -23.06 10.76
N GLU A 30 7.40 -22.01 10.79
CA GLU A 30 8.57 -21.88 11.65
C GLU A 30 8.27 -21.09 12.93
N ASP A 31 7.00 -20.77 13.21
CA ASP A 31 6.55 -19.94 14.34
C ASP A 31 7.22 -18.54 14.36
N LYS A 32 7.49 -17.96 13.18
CA LYS A 32 8.19 -16.67 13.01
C LYS A 32 7.27 -15.48 12.71
N ILE A 33 5.95 -15.65 12.82
CA ILE A 33 4.98 -14.57 12.64
C ILE A 33 4.38 -14.17 13.98
N PHE A 34 4.51 -12.89 14.34
CA PHE A 34 4.00 -12.34 15.59
C PHE A 34 2.91 -11.30 15.33
N GLY A 35 1.70 -11.77 14.99
CA GLY A 35 0.55 -10.89 14.77
C GLY A 35 -0.44 -11.43 13.76
N THR A 36 -1.25 -10.54 13.17
CA THR A 36 -2.19 -10.88 12.10
C THR A 36 -1.96 -9.99 10.90
N VAL A 37 -1.71 -10.61 9.75
CA VAL A 37 -1.55 -9.90 8.47
C VAL A 37 -2.77 -10.16 7.59
N TYR A 38 -3.47 -9.08 7.24
CA TYR A 38 -4.49 -9.11 6.19
C TYR A 38 -3.87 -8.62 4.88
N ILE A 39 -4.11 -9.33 3.78
CA ILE A 39 -3.56 -9.01 2.46
C ILE A 39 -4.68 -9.01 1.42
N ILE A 40 -4.79 -7.91 0.65
CA ILE A 40 -5.60 -7.83 -0.57
C ILE A 40 -4.64 -7.63 -1.75
N PRO A 41 -4.26 -8.69 -2.48
CA PRO A 41 -3.31 -8.57 -3.58
C PRO A 41 -3.92 -7.88 -4.81
N PHE A 42 -5.24 -7.98 -4.98
CA PHE A 42 -5.99 -7.46 -6.12
C PHE A 42 -7.24 -6.73 -5.62
N SER A 43 -7.13 -5.43 -5.35
CA SER A 43 -8.28 -4.63 -4.89
C SER A 43 -9.33 -4.44 -5.99
N SER A 44 -8.89 -4.35 -7.25
CA SER A 44 -9.75 -4.30 -8.43
C SER A 44 -9.38 -5.40 -9.45
N PRO A 45 -9.77 -6.66 -9.22
CA PRO A 45 -9.43 -7.77 -10.12
C PRO A 45 -9.85 -7.52 -11.57
N LYS A 46 -11.01 -6.87 -11.79
CA LYS A 46 -11.49 -6.50 -13.12
C LYS A 46 -10.52 -5.55 -13.83
N SER A 47 -10.03 -4.52 -13.14
CA SER A 47 -9.07 -3.58 -13.70
C SER A 47 -7.71 -4.25 -13.95
N THR A 48 -7.27 -5.13 -13.06
CA THR A 48 -6.04 -5.92 -13.23
C THR A 48 -6.10 -6.79 -14.48
N MET A 49 -7.20 -7.52 -14.68
CA MET A 49 -7.38 -8.42 -15.83
C MET A 49 -7.26 -7.72 -17.19
N VAL A 50 -7.58 -6.42 -17.26
CA VAL A 50 -7.52 -5.63 -18.49
C VAL A 50 -6.40 -4.59 -18.47
N ASN A 51 -5.49 -4.68 -17.49
CA ASN A 51 -4.36 -3.78 -17.35
C ASN A 51 -4.77 -2.29 -17.37
N SER A 52 -5.80 -1.96 -16.58
CA SER A 52 -6.38 -0.61 -16.52
C SER A 52 -6.15 0.03 -15.16
N ARG A 53 -5.84 1.34 -15.17
CA ARG A 53 -5.90 2.17 -13.96
C ARG A 53 -7.32 2.29 -13.40
N TRP A 54 -8.29 2.41 -14.31
CA TRP A 54 -9.67 2.77 -14.01
C TRP A 54 -10.53 1.52 -13.80
N PHE A 55 -11.48 1.61 -12.87
CA PHE A 55 -12.57 0.65 -12.70
C PHE A 55 -13.87 1.29 -13.18
N ASP A 56 -14.38 0.85 -14.33
CA ASP A 56 -15.62 1.40 -14.93
C ASP A 56 -15.62 2.95 -15.03
N GLY A 57 -14.47 3.52 -15.39
CA GLY A 57 -14.28 4.96 -15.54
C GLY A 57 -13.94 5.72 -14.24
N VAL A 58 -13.82 5.02 -13.11
CA VAL A 58 -13.52 5.61 -11.79
C VAL A 58 -12.07 5.32 -11.38
N ASP A 59 -11.37 6.35 -10.87
CA ASP A 59 -10.11 6.16 -10.14
C ASP A 59 -10.45 5.75 -8.71
N LEU A 60 -10.15 4.51 -8.35
CA LEU A 60 -10.46 3.98 -7.03
C LEU A 60 -9.67 4.69 -5.92
N ASN A 61 -8.51 5.26 -6.23
CA ASN A 61 -7.70 6.07 -5.31
C ASN A 61 -8.16 7.54 -5.22
N ARG A 62 -9.38 7.84 -5.70
CA ARG A 62 -10.11 9.10 -5.49
C ARG A 62 -11.53 8.86 -4.97
N ALA A 63 -11.90 7.62 -4.73
CA ALA A 63 -13.28 7.21 -4.44
C ALA A 63 -13.48 6.69 -3.02
N THR A 64 -12.46 6.70 -2.15
CA THR A 64 -12.56 6.10 -0.81
C THR A 64 -13.57 6.82 0.09
N CYS A 65 -13.74 8.14 -0.11
CA CYS A 65 -14.76 8.95 0.58
C CYS A 65 -16.19 8.78 0.00
N VAL A 66 -16.35 8.03 -1.09
CA VAL A 66 -17.65 7.78 -1.74
C VAL A 66 -18.24 6.48 -1.22
N ASP A 67 -19.35 6.60 -0.49
CA ASP A 67 -20.04 5.44 0.10
C ASP A 67 -20.37 4.36 -0.95
N GLY A 68 -20.05 3.12 -0.60
CA GLY A 68 -20.30 1.95 -1.46
C GLY A 68 -19.28 1.74 -2.58
N SER A 69 -18.30 2.63 -2.77
CA SER A 69 -17.16 2.36 -3.65
C SER A 69 -16.32 1.18 -3.13
N ILE A 70 -15.49 0.59 -4.00
CA ILE A 70 -14.63 -0.55 -3.62
C ILE A 70 -13.70 -0.16 -2.47
N THR A 71 -13.01 0.98 -2.57
CA THR A 71 -12.06 1.44 -1.54
C THR A 71 -12.77 1.91 -0.26
N ASN A 72 -13.99 2.45 -0.36
CA ASN A 72 -14.83 2.75 0.81
C ASN A 72 -15.24 1.47 1.58
N ASN A 73 -15.58 0.39 0.86
CA ASN A 73 -15.88 -0.90 1.48
C ASN A 73 -14.64 -1.50 2.17
N ILE A 74 -13.46 -1.33 1.57
CA ILE A 74 -12.17 -1.71 2.17
C ILE A 74 -11.95 -0.90 3.45
N LEU A 75 -12.09 0.43 3.43
CA LEU A 75 -11.99 1.28 4.62
C LEU A 75 -12.98 0.88 5.72
N SER A 76 -14.23 0.58 5.36
CA SER A 76 -15.24 0.10 6.30
C SER A 76 -14.83 -1.22 6.94
N LYS A 77 -14.19 -2.12 6.19
CA LYS A 77 -13.66 -3.38 6.71
C LYS A 77 -12.46 -3.16 7.62
N ILE A 78 -11.54 -2.27 7.25
CA ILE A 78 -10.38 -1.84 8.07
C ILE A 78 -10.87 -1.35 9.44
N LYS A 79 -11.83 -0.43 9.47
CA LYS A 79 -12.45 0.09 10.70
C LYS A 79 -13.08 -1.03 11.54
N LYS A 80 -13.84 -1.93 10.91
CA LYS A 80 -14.50 -3.06 11.60
C LYS A 80 -13.52 -4.06 12.20
N LEU A 81 -12.38 -4.28 11.55
CA LEU A 81 -11.32 -5.18 12.03
C LEU A 81 -10.44 -4.53 13.11
N ASN A 82 -10.60 -3.22 13.36
CA ASN A 82 -9.80 -2.45 14.30
C ASN A 82 -8.28 -2.60 14.06
N LEU A 83 -7.87 -2.41 12.81
CA LEU A 83 -6.48 -2.60 12.40
C LEU A 83 -5.56 -1.52 12.95
N ASN A 84 -4.33 -1.91 13.29
CA ASN A 84 -3.30 -0.98 13.77
C ASN A 84 -2.78 -0.06 12.66
N SER A 85 -2.68 -0.55 11.42
CA SER A 85 -2.19 0.23 10.29
C SER A 85 -2.55 -0.39 8.93
N VAL A 86 -2.43 0.41 7.88
CA VAL A 86 -2.61 0.03 6.47
C VAL A 86 -1.39 0.46 5.63
N GLY A 87 -0.85 -0.44 4.82
CA GLY A 87 0.08 -0.13 3.74
C GLY A 87 -0.61 -0.35 2.41
N ASP A 88 -0.67 0.70 1.60
CA ASP A 88 -1.27 0.71 0.26
C ASP A 88 -0.15 0.78 -0.80
N PHE A 89 0.06 -0.30 -1.53
CA PHE A 89 1.23 -0.51 -2.38
C PHE A 89 0.87 -0.35 -3.86
N HIS A 90 1.57 0.57 -4.51
CA HIS A 90 1.39 1.06 -5.87
C HIS A 90 2.69 0.97 -6.66
N SER A 91 2.61 1.28 -7.95
CA SER A 91 3.79 1.55 -8.77
C SER A 91 3.59 2.79 -9.61
N THR A 92 4.63 3.61 -9.73
CA THR A 92 4.61 4.85 -10.50
C THR A 92 5.50 4.74 -11.73
N SER A 93 5.06 5.28 -12.86
CA SER A 93 5.91 5.44 -14.05
C SER A 93 6.69 6.75 -14.01
N ILE A 94 7.88 6.83 -14.63
CA ILE A 94 8.78 8.00 -14.59
C ILE A 94 8.14 9.34 -15.00
N ASN A 95 7.13 9.30 -15.88
CA ASN A 95 6.40 10.49 -16.35
C ASN A 95 5.06 10.71 -15.61
N SER A 96 4.83 9.99 -14.51
CA SER A 96 3.65 10.11 -13.65
C SER A 96 4.00 10.88 -12.37
N MET A 97 3.02 11.14 -11.53
CA MET A 97 3.23 11.69 -10.19
C MET A 97 3.22 10.53 -9.19
N PRO A 98 4.31 10.28 -8.43
CA PRO A 98 5.51 11.12 -8.30
C PRO A 98 6.62 10.88 -9.34
N GLY A 99 6.58 9.78 -10.11
CA GLY A 99 7.60 9.49 -11.12
C GLY A 99 8.94 9.03 -10.54
N LYS A 100 8.95 8.68 -9.27
CA LYS A 100 10.10 8.19 -8.51
C LYS A 100 9.63 7.28 -7.38
N GLU A 101 10.51 6.42 -6.91
CA GLU A 101 10.23 5.57 -5.75
C GLU A 101 10.07 6.42 -4.48
N GLY A 102 9.06 6.11 -3.67
CA GLY A 102 8.81 6.85 -2.44
C GLY A 102 7.72 6.29 -1.56
N ILE A 103 7.75 6.69 -0.30
CA ILE A 103 6.77 6.33 0.72
C ILE A 103 5.98 7.58 1.11
N PHE A 104 4.74 7.63 0.67
CA PHE A 104 3.80 8.69 0.96
C PHE A 104 3.14 8.50 2.32
N CYS A 105 2.92 9.62 2.99
CA CYS A 105 2.16 9.66 4.23
C CYS A 105 1.64 11.07 4.53
N THR A 106 0.76 11.15 5.51
CA THR A 106 0.29 12.40 6.11
C THR A 106 0.59 12.44 7.60
N MET A 107 0.91 13.62 8.13
CA MET A 107 1.27 13.79 9.55
C MET A 107 0.05 13.97 10.45
N GLU A 108 -0.94 14.74 10.02
CA GLU A 108 -2.17 15.01 10.76
C GLU A 108 -3.36 14.35 10.05
N PRO A 109 -4.23 13.63 10.78
CA PRO A 109 -4.28 13.53 12.25
C PRO A 109 -3.49 12.33 12.85
N SER A 110 -2.74 11.57 12.05
CA SER A 110 -2.02 10.36 12.51
C SER A 110 -0.50 10.45 12.29
N PRO A 111 0.28 10.96 13.26
CA PRO A 111 1.73 11.13 13.13
C PRO A 111 2.52 9.82 12.97
N GLU A 112 1.95 8.70 13.40
CA GLU A 112 2.58 7.37 13.27
C GLU A 112 2.78 6.99 11.79
N SER A 113 1.92 7.46 10.89
CA SER A 113 2.06 7.28 9.44
C SER A 113 3.40 7.81 8.92
N PHE A 114 3.86 8.95 9.44
CA PHE A 114 5.17 9.49 9.10
C PHE A 114 6.33 8.63 9.64
N GLN A 115 6.17 8.04 10.83
CA GLN A 115 7.20 7.17 11.42
C GLN A 115 7.32 5.85 10.65
N ILE A 116 6.19 5.27 10.25
CA ILE A 116 6.14 4.10 9.37
C ILE A 116 6.82 4.42 8.04
N ALA A 117 6.43 5.53 7.40
CA ALA A 117 6.99 5.93 6.12
C ALA A 117 8.50 6.15 6.18
N LYS A 118 8.98 6.82 7.25
CA LYS A 118 10.40 7.05 7.48
C LYS A 118 11.16 5.75 7.69
N TYR A 119 10.64 4.83 8.48
CA TYR A 119 11.28 3.54 8.71
C TYR A 119 11.46 2.76 7.40
N ILE A 120 10.40 2.65 6.61
CA ILE A 120 10.45 1.94 5.32
C ILE A 120 11.44 2.64 4.39
N ALA A 121 11.32 3.96 4.22
CA ALA A 121 12.18 4.73 3.32
C ALA A 121 13.67 4.64 3.67
N ASP A 122 14.02 4.75 4.95
CA ASP A 122 15.41 4.63 5.42
C ASP A 122 15.95 3.21 5.17
N SER A 123 15.10 2.18 5.22
CA SER A 123 15.47 0.78 4.98
C SER A 123 15.53 0.36 3.51
N THR A 124 14.70 0.96 2.65
CA THR A 124 14.60 0.62 1.22
C THR A 124 15.29 1.64 0.30
N ASN A 125 15.94 2.67 0.86
CA ASN A 125 16.53 3.78 0.11
C ASN A 125 15.50 4.52 -0.78
N SER A 126 14.24 4.54 -0.35
CA SER A 126 13.16 5.29 -0.99
C SER A 126 13.06 6.71 -0.41
N GLU A 127 12.37 7.62 -1.08
CA GLU A 127 12.15 8.98 -0.55
C GLU A 127 10.89 9.05 0.34
N VAL A 128 10.94 9.80 1.45
CA VAL A 128 9.72 10.10 2.23
C VAL A 128 8.98 11.26 1.58
N LEU A 129 7.75 11.02 1.11
CA LEU A 129 6.90 12.00 0.43
C LEU A 129 5.70 12.37 1.31
N PHE A 130 5.92 13.28 2.26
CA PHE A 130 4.91 13.58 3.28
C PHE A 130 4.14 14.88 3.04
N TYR A 131 2.89 14.90 3.47
CA TYR A 131 2.05 16.10 3.54
C TYR A 131 1.62 16.36 4.98
N LYS A 132 1.33 17.63 5.29
CA LYS A 132 0.95 18.00 6.66
C LYS A 132 -0.40 17.40 7.06
N ASN A 133 -1.44 17.57 6.23
CA ASN A 133 -2.80 17.17 6.57
C ASN A 133 -3.32 16.15 5.57
N ALA A 134 -3.97 15.10 6.07
CA ALA A 134 -4.69 14.13 5.28
C ALA A 134 -5.86 14.76 4.51
N GLY A 135 -6.05 14.34 3.26
CA GLY A 135 -7.13 14.76 2.37
C GLY A 135 -6.88 16.08 1.63
N ASN A 136 -5.75 16.75 1.88
CA ASN A 136 -5.45 18.05 1.24
C ASN A 136 -4.98 17.92 -0.21
N VAL A 137 -4.09 16.96 -0.48
CA VAL A 137 -3.49 16.77 -1.82
C VAL A 137 -4.11 15.60 -2.55
N TYR A 138 -4.45 14.53 -1.82
CA TYR A 138 -4.92 13.28 -2.37
C TYR A 138 -6.31 12.89 -1.87
N GLN A 139 -7.23 13.86 -1.81
CA GLN A 139 -8.61 13.65 -1.34
C GLN A 139 -9.23 12.37 -1.93
N GLY A 140 -9.77 11.51 -1.06
CA GLY A 140 -10.37 10.24 -1.44
C GLY A 140 -9.38 9.11 -1.73
N ALA A 141 -8.07 9.32 -1.55
CA ALA A 141 -7.08 8.25 -1.52
C ALA A 141 -7.26 7.37 -0.28
N LEU A 142 -6.93 6.09 -0.40
CA LEU A 142 -7.15 5.15 0.71
C LEU A 142 -6.29 5.50 1.94
N GLU A 143 -5.03 5.88 1.72
CA GLU A 143 -4.13 6.35 2.79
C GLU A 143 -4.71 7.58 3.51
N ASP A 144 -5.13 8.60 2.77
CA ASP A 144 -5.72 9.82 3.33
C ASP A 144 -6.97 9.51 4.19
N GLU A 145 -7.90 8.72 3.67
CA GLU A 145 -9.14 8.40 4.38
C GLU A 145 -8.92 7.45 5.59
N CYS A 146 -7.87 6.62 5.56
CA CYS A 146 -7.43 5.87 6.74
C CYS A 146 -6.88 6.82 7.82
N ASN A 147 -6.01 7.75 7.43
CA ASN A 147 -5.46 8.74 8.36
C ASN A 147 -6.57 9.60 8.98
N ILE A 148 -7.52 10.10 8.18
CA ILE A 148 -8.69 10.85 8.68
C ILE A 148 -9.49 10.04 9.71
N ALA A 149 -9.55 8.72 9.53
CA ALA A 149 -10.18 7.79 10.48
C ALA A 149 -9.32 7.44 11.71
N LEU A 150 -8.17 8.11 11.91
CA LEU A 150 -7.18 7.84 12.97
C LEU A 150 -6.57 6.44 12.87
N ILE A 151 -6.40 5.93 11.64
CA ILE A 151 -5.74 4.66 11.36
C ILE A 151 -4.46 4.96 10.59
N PRO A 152 -3.27 4.75 11.19
CA PRO A 152 -2.00 5.00 10.54
C PRO A 152 -1.90 4.31 9.18
N ALA A 153 -1.59 5.06 8.14
CA ALA A 153 -1.48 4.51 6.80
C ALA A 153 -0.36 5.17 5.98
N VAL A 154 0.22 4.37 5.08
CA VAL A 154 1.23 4.80 4.12
C VAL A 154 0.87 4.31 2.73
N THR A 155 1.25 5.09 1.71
CA THR A 155 1.25 4.64 0.33
C THR A 155 2.68 4.41 -0.13
N CYS A 156 3.02 3.20 -0.55
CA CYS A 156 4.36 2.84 -1.03
C CYS A 156 4.34 2.77 -2.55
N GLU A 157 5.28 3.44 -3.21
CA GLU A 157 5.37 3.52 -4.66
C GLU A 157 6.74 3.00 -5.13
N VAL A 158 6.74 1.99 -5.99
CA VAL A 158 7.94 1.53 -6.72
C VAL A 158 7.95 2.05 -8.15
N LEU A 159 9.13 2.33 -8.70
CA LEU A 159 9.24 2.81 -10.08
C LEU A 159 9.02 1.66 -11.07
N SER A 160 7.98 1.75 -11.90
CA SER A 160 7.76 0.80 -12.99
C SER A 160 6.84 1.38 -14.08
N PRO A 161 7.05 1.04 -15.37
CA PRO A 161 6.09 1.37 -16.42
C PRO A 161 4.74 0.71 -16.15
N ASN A 162 3.68 1.50 -16.32
CA ASN A 162 2.30 1.02 -16.19
C ASN A 162 2.06 -0.20 -17.08
N GLY A 163 1.56 -1.25 -16.47
CA GLY A 163 1.19 -2.50 -17.10
C GLY A 163 2.33 -3.43 -17.45
N LEU A 164 3.53 -3.14 -16.95
CA LEU A 164 4.67 -4.04 -16.97
C LEU A 164 4.97 -4.52 -15.55
N ALA A 165 5.56 -5.71 -15.47
CA ALA A 165 6.02 -6.32 -14.23
C ALA A 165 7.53 -6.51 -14.34
N GLU A 166 8.28 -5.42 -14.13
CA GLU A 166 9.73 -5.48 -14.13
C GLU A 166 10.23 -6.17 -12.86
N LYS A 167 11.32 -6.93 -13.00
CA LYS A 167 11.83 -7.77 -11.91
C LYS A 167 12.23 -6.93 -10.69
N GLU A 168 13.04 -5.91 -10.92
CA GLU A 168 13.53 -4.99 -9.90
C GLU A 168 12.38 -4.29 -9.16
N ALA A 169 11.36 -3.84 -9.89
CA ALA A 169 10.20 -3.18 -9.30
C ALA A 169 9.40 -4.10 -8.35
N PHE A 170 9.20 -5.38 -8.71
CA PHE A 170 8.50 -6.28 -7.78
C PHE A 170 9.38 -6.66 -6.59
N GLU A 171 10.71 -6.80 -6.76
CA GLU A 171 11.65 -7.07 -5.66
C GLU A 171 11.64 -5.91 -4.66
N HIS A 172 11.72 -4.66 -5.12
CA HIS A 172 11.59 -3.48 -4.27
C HIS A 172 10.23 -3.39 -3.57
N SER A 173 9.16 -3.80 -4.25
CA SER A 173 7.83 -3.81 -3.63
C SER A 173 7.72 -4.87 -2.52
N ILE A 174 8.38 -6.02 -2.67
CA ILE A 174 8.50 -7.01 -1.60
C ILE A 174 9.28 -6.39 -0.44
N ASP A 175 10.42 -5.73 -0.70
CA ASP A 175 11.24 -5.10 0.34
C ASP A 175 10.44 -4.06 1.13
N GLN A 176 9.67 -3.19 0.45
CA GLN A 176 8.80 -2.21 1.12
C GLN A 176 7.72 -2.89 1.98
N MET A 177 7.12 -3.99 1.51
CA MET A 177 6.11 -4.74 2.27
C MET A 177 6.71 -5.42 3.50
N GLU A 178 7.90 -5.99 3.37
CA GLU A 178 8.59 -6.67 4.46
C GLU A 178 9.02 -5.68 5.55
N HIS A 179 9.58 -4.53 5.17
CA HIS A 179 9.91 -3.47 6.13
C HIS A 179 8.66 -2.86 6.76
N TYR A 180 7.56 -2.77 6.03
CA TYR A 180 6.27 -2.39 6.63
C TYR A 180 5.86 -3.39 7.73
N LEU A 181 6.00 -4.71 7.51
CA LEU A 181 5.70 -5.72 8.53
C LEU A 181 6.69 -5.73 9.69
N SER A 182 7.99 -5.54 9.42
CA SER A 182 9.03 -5.53 10.46
C SER A 182 8.94 -4.31 11.37
N TYR A 183 8.44 -3.17 10.89
CA TYR A 183 8.12 -2.00 11.73
C TYR A 183 7.20 -2.38 12.89
N PHE A 184 6.22 -3.25 12.65
CA PHE A 184 5.29 -3.74 13.67
C PHE A 184 5.80 -4.99 14.42
N GLY A 185 7.03 -5.44 14.14
CA GLY A 185 7.59 -6.68 14.71
C GLY A 185 6.84 -7.94 14.30
N ILE A 186 6.05 -7.90 13.22
CA ILE A 186 5.29 -9.06 12.74
C ILE A 186 6.24 -10.13 12.20
N ILE A 187 7.30 -9.69 11.53
CA ILE A 187 8.40 -10.53 11.05
C ILE A 187 9.74 -9.91 11.47
N SER A 188 10.77 -10.74 11.59
CA SER A 188 12.16 -10.28 11.74
C SER A 188 12.85 -10.27 10.37
N LEU A 189 13.65 -9.24 10.13
CA LEU A 189 14.54 -9.14 8.98
C LEU A 189 15.97 -9.29 9.50
N ASP A 190 16.36 -10.53 9.80
CA ASP A 190 17.71 -10.94 10.23
C ASP A 190 18.52 -11.50 9.06
#